data_AF-A0A842PGA5-F1
#
_entry.id   AF-A0A842PGA5-F1
#
_cell.length_a   1.000
_cell.length_b   1.000
_cell.length_c   1.000
_cell.angle_alpha   90.00
_cell.angle_beta   90.00
_cell.angle_gamma   90.00
#
_symmetry.space_group_name_H-M   'P 1'
#
loop_
_entity.id
_entity.type
_entity.pdbx_description
1 polymer ?
#
loop_
_entity_poly.entity_id
_entity_poly.type
_entity_poly.pdbx_seq_one_letter_code
_entity_poly.pdbx_strand_id
1 'polypeptide(L)'
;MSIINSDISKAETLPSRYYTDSEMFEKLRTKFTSNWHFAAHISEFEENNVIPLPHLVGLMREPLVLTKGDEIRCLSNVCTHRGMLIANEKCEGSTLRCTYHGRTFGLDGCMKNMPEFEGVENFPSDTDNLKEHPFVEWNGLLFSTLDGTNFDELLKPIAERIGWMPISEFKHDPTRHREWEVEANWALYVDNYLEGFHIPYVHEDLHGVLDYDNYSTELFDGGVLQIGMASKGETCFDLPESSPDYGQEIAAY
;
A
#
# COMPACT_ATOMS: atom_id res chain seq x y z
N MET A 1 5.79 -26.91 -14.36
CA MET A 1 4.85 -27.51 -13.40
C MET A 1 4.53 -26.45 -12.37
N SER A 2 3.24 -26.17 -12.14
CA SER A 2 2.84 -25.28 -11.04
C SER A 2 3.31 -25.90 -9.71
N ILE A 3 3.85 -25.07 -8.82
CA ILE A 3 4.32 -25.51 -7.49
C ILE A 3 3.12 -25.92 -6.62
N ILE A 4 1.97 -25.28 -6.83
CA ILE A 4 0.70 -25.58 -6.17
C ILE A 4 -0.20 -26.32 -7.15
N ASN A 5 -0.79 -27.42 -6.70
CA ASN A 5 -1.77 -28.16 -7.50
C ASN A 5 -3.07 -27.37 -7.60
N SER A 6 -3.64 -27.25 -8.80
CA SER A 6 -4.94 -26.59 -9.00
C SER A 6 -6.11 -27.40 -8.41
N ASP A 7 -5.93 -28.71 -8.25
CA ASP A 7 -6.86 -29.58 -7.54
C ASP A 7 -6.60 -29.45 -6.04
N ILE A 8 -7.51 -28.76 -5.33
CA ILE A 8 -7.40 -28.50 -3.88
C ILE A 8 -7.24 -29.79 -3.07
N SER A 9 -7.79 -30.91 -3.52
CA SER A 9 -7.65 -32.21 -2.83
C SER A 9 -6.22 -32.78 -2.86
N LYS A 10 -5.34 -32.16 -3.65
CA LYS A 10 -3.93 -32.51 -3.85
C LYS A 10 -2.99 -31.32 -3.63
N ALA A 11 -3.53 -30.17 -3.21
CA ALA A 11 -2.74 -28.97 -2.97
C ALA A 11 -2.03 -29.08 -1.61
N GLU A 12 -0.85 -28.48 -1.54
CA GLU A 12 -0.05 -28.36 -0.33
C GLU A 12 0.38 -26.90 -0.21
N THR A 13 0.75 -26.47 1.00
CA THR A 13 1.33 -25.14 1.20
C THR A 13 2.68 -25.01 0.49
N LEU A 14 3.18 -23.79 0.37
CA LEU A 14 4.49 -23.56 -0.24
C LEU A 14 5.58 -24.29 0.57
N PRO A 15 6.60 -24.86 -0.09
CA PRO A 15 7.74 -25.42 0.60
C PRO A 15 8.42 -24.41 1.53
N SER A 16 8.95 -24.86 2.67
CA SER A 16 9.50 -23.99 3.73
C SER A 16 10.50 -22.93 3.25
N ARG A 17 11.28 -23.22 2.20
CA ARG A 17 12.23 -22.27 1.59
C ARG A 17 11.59 -20.95 1.14
N TYR A 18 10.29 -20.90 0.84
CA TYR A 18 9.60 -19.65 0.51
C TYR A 18 9.48 -18.69 1.70
N TYR A 19 9.57 -19.23 2.91
CA TYR A 19 9.44 -18.47 4.15
C TYR A 19 10.80 -18.25 4.84
N THR A 20 11.77 -19.16 4.66
CA THR A 20 13.02 -19.16 5.43
C THR A 20 14.29 -18.84 4.64
N ASP A 21 14.27 -18.94 3.31
CA ASP A 21 15.46 -18.72 2.46
C ASP A 21 15.61 -17.24 2.08
N SER A 22 16.74 -16.63 2.45
CA SER A 22 17.03 -15.23 2.16
C SER A 22 17.20 -14.93 0.67
N GLU A 23 17.73 -15.87 -0.13
CA GLU A 23 17.86 -15.67 -1.59
C GLU A 23 16.48 -15.70 -2.24
N MET A 24 15.61 -16.61 -1.78
CA MET A 24 14.22 -16.65 -2.22
C MET A 24 13.47 -15.36 -1.87
N PHE A 25 13.65 -14.86 -0.64
CA PHE A 25 13.06 -13.60 -0.19
C PHE A 25 13.48 -12.45 -1.10
N GLU A 26 14.78 -12.26 -1.36
CA GLU A 26 15.26 -11.17 -2.22
C GLU A 26 14.72 -11.29 -3.64
N LYS A 27 14.67 -12.50 -4.20
CA LYS A 27 14.10 -12.75 -5.54
C LYS A 27 12.60 -12.43 -5.61
N LEU A 28 11.84 -12.73 -4.57
CA LEU A 28 10.40 -12.40 -4.54
C LEU A 28 10.19 -10.90 -4.35
N ARG A 29 10.97 -10.28 -3.47
CA ARG A 29 10.92 -8.86 -3.18
C ARG A 29 11.19 -8.00 -4.42
N THR A 30 12.07 -8.42 -5.34
CA THR A 30 12.27 -7.66 -6.60
C THR A 30 11.00 -7.51 -7.44
N LYS A 31 10.00 -8.38 -7.26
CA LYS A 31 8.70 -8.27 -7.95
C LYS A 31 7.79 -7.21 -7.34
N PHE A 32 8.09 -6.72 -6.14
CA PHE A 32 7.25 -5.71 -5.50
C PHE A 32 7.37 -4.35 -6.17
N THR A 33 8.48 -4.05 -6.85
CA THR A 33 8.65 -2.75 -7.51
C THR A 33 7.56 -2.49 -8.55
N SER A 34 7.06 -3.55 -9.19
CA SER A 34 6.07 -3.50 -10.27
C SER A 34 4.62 -3.62 -9.77
N ASN A 35 4.42 -3.71 -8.46
CA ASN A 35 3.10 -3.73 -7.85
C ASN A 35 2.77 -2.36 -7.25
N TRP A 36 1.47 -2.10 -7.09
CA TRP A 36 0.96 -0.90 -6.43
C TRP A 36 0.87 -1.13 -4.93
N HIS A 37 1.46 -0.22 -4.15
CA HIS A 37 1.47 -0.29 -2.69
C HIS A 37 0.76 0.90 -2.10
N PHE A 38 0.01 0.67 -1.03
CA PHE A 38 -0.62 1.74 -0.26
C PHE A 38 0.47 2.69 0.27
N ALA A 39 0.37 3.96 -0.11
CA ALA A 39 1.30 5.01 0.24
C ALA A 39 0.78 5.79 1.46
N ALA A 40 -0.38 6.42 1.33
CA ALA A 40 -0.98 7.26 2.38
C ALA A 40 -2.47 7.47 2.09
N HIS A 41 -3.20 8.01 3.06
CA HIS A 41 -4.54 8.56 2.83
C HIS A 41 -4.44 10.05 2.50
N ILE A 42 -5.28 10.55 1.58
CA ILE A 42 -5.26 11.96 1.14
C ILE A 42 -5.52 12.94 2.28
N SER A 43 -6.32 12.55 3.27
CA SER A 43 -6.61 13.40 4.45
C SER A 43 -5.36 13.67 5.30
N GLU A 44 -4.27 12.91 5.15
CA GLU A 44 -3.01 13.21 5.84
C GLU A 44 -2.37 14.51 5.33
N PHE A 45 -2.78 14.97 4.14
CA PHE A 45 -2.44 16.29 3.62
C PHE A 45 -3.26 17.45 4.21
N GLU A 46 -4.17 17.19 5.15
CA GLU A 46 -4.88 18.26 5.88
C GLU A 46 -3.94 18.95 6.88
N GLU A 47 -2.96 18.23 7.43
CA GLU A 47 -2.01 18.74 8.44
C GLU A 47 -0.57 18.85 7.93
N ASN A 48 -0.25 18.26 6.79
CA ASN A 48 1.10 18.18 6.24
C ASN A 48 1.07 18.40 4.73
N ASN A 49 2.20 18.77 4.13
CA ASN A 49 2.35 18.76 2.67
C ASN A 49 3.60 18.02 2.19
N VAL A 50 4.33 17.38 3.11
CA VAL A 50 5.44 16.47 2.89
C VAL A 50 5.22 15.24 3.77
N ILE A 51 5.09 14.06 3.15
CA ILE A 51 4.78 12.79 3.84
C ILE A 51 5.80 11.73 3.39
N PRO A 52 6.85 11.44 4.16
CA PRO A 52 7.78 10.35 3.85
C PRO A 52 7.08 8.99 3.98
N LEU A 53 7.48 8.01 3.16
CA LEU A 53 6.88 6.67 3.08
C LEU A 53 7.87 5.56 3.52
N PRO A 54 8.30 5.52 4.79
CA PRO A 54 9.33 4.60 5.25
C PRO A 54 8.92 3.11 5.12
N HIS A 55 7.63 2.80 5.25
CA HIS A 55 7.09 1.44 5.13
C HIS A 55 7.28 0.84 3.72
N LEU A 56 7.43 1.67 2.69
CA LEU A 56 7.69 1.21 1.33
C LEU A 56 9.17 0.88 1.07
N VAL A 57 10.10 1.37 1.90
CA VAL A 57 11.54 1.14 1.72
C VAL A 57 11.88 -0.35 1.82
N GLY A 58 11.29 -1.06 2.77
CA GLY A 58 11.50 -2.50 2.94
C GLY A 58 11.01 -3.32 1.75
N LEU A 59 10.00 -2.83 1.02
CA LEU A 59 9.41 -3.48 -0.13
C LEU A 59 10.22 -3.20 -1.41
N MET A 60 10.40 -1.92 -1.71
CA MET A 60 10.91 -1.48 -3.02
C MET A 60 12.39 -1.07 -3.01
N ARG A 61 13.02 -0.94 -1.83
CA ARG A 61 14.38 -0.41 -1.64
C ARG A 61 14.60 1.00 -2.20
N GLU A 62 13.52 1.75 -2.39
CA GLU A 62 13.53 3.15 -2.80
C GLU A 62 12.77 3.96 -1.73
N PRO A 63 13.45 4.88 -1.01
CA PRO A 63 12.78 5.84 -0.15
C PRO A 63 11.94 6.81 -0.98
N LEU A 64 10.64 6.86 -0.69
CA LEU A 64 9.69 7.73 -1.36
C LEU A 64 9.14 8.78 -0.38
N VAL A 65 8.71 9.90 -0.93
CA VAL A 65 8.01 10.97 -0.22
C VAL A 65 6.88 11.50 -1.09
N LEU A 66 5.69 11.65 -0.50
CA LEU A 66 4.61 12.38 -1.15
C LEU A 66 4.72 13.86 -0.81
N THR A 67 4.56 14.71 -1.81
CA THR A 67 4.51 16.17 -1.64
C THR A 67 3.21 16.71 -2.19
N LYS A 68 2.71 17.80 -1.61
CA LYS A 68 1.55 18.54 -2.12
C LYS A 68 1.90 20.02 -2.30
N GLY A 69 2.18 20.39 -3.56
CA GLY A 69 2.30 21.78 -4.01
C GLY A 69 1.02 22.19 -4.71
N ASP A 70 1.13 22.58 -5.99
CA ASP A 70 -0.03 22.78 -6.88
C ASP A 70 -0.75 21.45 -7.15
N GLU A 71 -0.01 20.35 -7.18
CA GLU A 71 -0.47 18.97 -7.34
C GLU A 71 0.22 18.06 -6.32
N ILE A 72 -0.35 16.88 -6.10
CA ILE A 72 0.30 15.82 -5.33
C ILE A 72 1.32 15.11 -6.23
N ARG A 73 2.51 14.83 -5.70
CA ARG A 73 3.55 14.05 -6.40
C ARG A 73 4.13 12.99 -5.48
N CYS A 74 4.60 11.91 -6.07
CA CYS A 74 5.45 10.92 -5.39
C CYS A 74 6.88 11.07 -5.90
N LEU A 75 7.80 11.46 -5.02
CA LEU A 75 9.18 11.76 -5.36
C LEU A 75 10.13 10.79 -4.64
N SER A 76 11.31 10.57 -5.20
CA SER A 76 12.42 9.97 -4.46
C SER A 76 12.77 10.87 -3.27
N ASN A 77 12.84 10.28 -2.09
CA ASN A 77 13.24 10.96 -0.85
C ASN A 77 14.77 10.93 -0.67
N VAL A 78 15.53 10.67 -1.73
CA VAL A 78 16.98 10.53 -1.72
C VAL A 78 17.60 11.73 -2.42
N CYS A 79 18.43 12.49 -1.70
CA CYS A 79 19.11 13.65 -2.27
C CYS A 79 20.09 13.25 -3.37
N THR A 80 19.93 13.84 -4.54
CA THR A 80 20.77 13.62 -5.74
C THR A 80 22.23 14.04 -5.59
N HIS A 81 22.63 14.69 -4.48
CA HIS A 81 24.03 15.01 -4.21
C HIS A 81 24.83 13.82 -3.69
N ARG A 82 24.44 13.25 -2.54
CA ARG A 82 25.18 12.17 -1.84
C ARG A 82 24.27 11.15 -1.15
N GLY A 83 23.02 11.03 -1.60
CA GLY A 83 22.12 9.97 -1.15
C GLY A 83 21.51 10.14 0.24
N MET A 84 21.60 11.33 0.85
CA MET A 84 20.96 11.58 2.15
C MET A 84 19.44 11.65 2.02
N LEU A 85 18.70 11.06 2.98
CA LEU A 85 17.26 11.23 3.07
C LEU A 85 16.89 12.71 3.28
N ILE A 86 15.88 13.19 2.56
CA ILE A 86 15.51 14.62 2.56
C ILE A 86 14.49 14.91 3.66
N ALA A 87 13.40 14.13 3.72
CA ALA A 87 12.37 14.22 4.75
C ALA A 87 12.36 12.95 5.61
N ASN A 88 12.50 13.08 6.92
CA ASN A 88 12.47 11.94 7.85
C ASN A 88 11.15 11.84 8.61
N GLU A 89 10.39 12.93 8.67
CA GLU A 89 9.11 13.04 9.37
C GLU A 89 8.11 13.78 8.48
N LYS A 90 6.81 13.61 8.78
CA LYS A 90 5.76 14.41 8.14
C LYS A 90 5.91 15.87 8.56
N CYS A 91 5.76 16.80 7.63
CA CYS A 91 5.84 18.21 7.94
C CYS A 91 5.12 19.09 6.93
N GLU A 92 5.00 20.38 7.28
CA GLU A 92 4.66 21.45 6.37
C GLU A 92 5.93 22.18 5.92
N GLY A 93 6.06 22.40 4.61
CA GLY A 93 7.19 23.11 4.04
C GLY A 93 6.92 23.61 2.63
N SER A 94 7.51 24.73 2.25
CA SER A 94 7.44 25.26 0.88
C SER A 94 8.50 24.63 -0.06
N THR A 95 9.49 23.95 0.51
CA THR A 95 10.59 23.28 -0.21
C THR A 95 11.08 22.06 0.57
N LEU A 96 11.74 21.15 -0.14
CA LEU A 96 12.44 20.00 0.44
C LEU A 96 13.93 20.34 0.58
N ARG A 97 14.44 20.44 1.81
CA ARG A 97 15.85 20.80 2.06
C ARG A 97 16.62 19.64 2.67
N CYS A 98 17.62 19.15 1.94
CA CYS A 98 18.53 18.13 2.42
C CYS A 98 19.33 18.62 3.63
N THR A 99 19.29 17.86 4.73
CA THR A 99 19.97 18.20 5.99
C THR A 99 21.48 18.08 5.93
N TYR A 100 22.03 17.43 4.90
CA TYR A 100 23.48 17.20 4.80
C TYR A 100 24.24 18.44 4.34
N HIS A 101 23.88 19.00 3.19
CA HIS A 101 24.59 20.14 2.57
C HIS A 101 23.65 21.26 2.11
N GLY A 102 22.37 21.21 2.50
CA GLY A 102 21.41 22.28 2.18
C GLY A 102 20.97 22.34 0.71
N ARG A 103 21.17 21.28 -0.08
CA ARG A 103 20.54 21.16 -1.42
C ARG A 103 19.02 21.23 -1.24
N THR A 104 18.37 22.12 -1.98
CA THR A 104 16.95 22.41 -1.86
C THR A 104 16.23 22.09 -3.16
N PHE A 105 15.09 21.42 -3.04
CA PHE A 105 14.19 21.07 -4.14
C PHE A 105 12.82 21.72 -3.88
N GLY A 106 12.07 21.99 -4.95
CA GLY A 106 10.66 22.36 -4.81
C GLY A 106 9.83 21.13 -4.44
N LEU A 107 8.56 21.36 -4.12
CA LEU A 107 7.58 20.28 -3.95
C LEU A 107 7.27 19.56 -5.27
N ASP A 108 7.68 20.16 -6.40
CA ASP A 108 7.71 19.58 -7.74
C ASP A 108 8.92 18.64 -7.98
N GLY A 109 9.82 18.52 -7.01
CA GLY A 109 11.06 17.75 -7.13
C GLY A 109 12.19 18.46 -7.89
N CYS A 110 11.92 19.62 -8.51
CA CYS A 110 12.93 20.36 -9.25
C CYS A 110 13.99 20.95 -8.31
N MET A 111 15.28 20.81 -8.64
CA MET A 111 16.38 21.43 -7.92
C MET A 111 16.25 22.95 -7.97
N LYS A 112 16.21 23.60 -6.81
CA LYS A 112 16.07 25.07 -6.70
C LYS A 112 17.37 25.73 -6.27
N ASN A 113 18.13 25.11 -5.37
CA ASN A 113 19.36 25.69 -4.84
C ASN A 113 20.37 24.63 -4.39
N MET A 114 21.65 24.88 -4.66
CA MET A 114 22.77 24.18 -4.05
C MET A 114 23.76 25.22 -3.52
N PRO A 115 24.04 25.24 -2.20
CA PRO A 115 25.04 26.15 -1.63
C PRO A 115 26.42 25.98 -2.28
N GLU A 116 27.15 27.08 -2.46
CA GLU A 116 28.51 27.12 -3.03
C GLU A 116 28.63 26.66 -4.50
N PHE A 117 27.52 26.62 -5.24
CA PHE A 117 27.49 26.23 -6.67
C PHE A 117 27.24 27.40 -7.63
N GLU A 118 27.42 28.64 -7.16
CA GLU A 118 27.31 29.83 -8.01
C GLU A 118 28.37 29.79 -9.14
N GLY A 119 27.93 30.00 -10.38
CA GLY A 119 28.82 30.04 -11.55
C GLY A 119 29.27 28.68 -12.08
N VAL A 120 28.78 27.56 -11.53
CA VAL A 120 29.03 26.23 -12.11
C VAL A 120 28.32 26.11 -13.45
N GLU A 121 29.06 25.78 -14.50
CA GLU A 121 28.49 25.59 -15.84
C GLU A 121 27.60 24.33 -15.89
N ASN A 122 26.49 24.42 -16.64
CA ASN A 122 25.54 23.32 -16.84
C ASN A 122 24.90 22.77 -15.55
N PHE A 123 24.72 23.64 -14.53
CA PHE A 123 24.15 23.28 -13.25
C PHE A 123 23.06 24.29 -12.81
N PRO A 124 21.88 23.84 -12.32
CA PRO A 124 21.39 22.45 -12.36
C PRO A 124 21.18 21.91 -13.77
N SER A 125 21.15 20.59 -13.85
CA SER A 125 20.59 19.83 -14.98
C SER A 125 19.36 19.04 -14.54
N ASP A 126 18.65 18.41 -15.49
CA ASP A 126 17.52 17.53 -15.17
C ASP A 126 17.90 16.37 -14.25
N THR A 127 19.17 15.94 -14.28
CA THR A 127 19.68 14.87 -13.40
C THR A 127 19.88 15.31 -11.95
N ASP A 128 19.82 16.61 -11.68
CA ASP A 128 19.86 17.15 -10.33
C ASP A 128 18.49 17.16 -9.65
N ASN A 129 17.40 17.03 -10.41
CA ASN A 129 16.03 16.96 -9.87
C ASN A 129 15.78 15.63 -9.16
N LEU A 130 14.84 15.62 -8.22
CA LEU A 130 14.33 14.38 -7.64
C LEU A 130 13.57 13.60 -8.71
N LYS A 131 13.76 12.28 -8.74
CA LYS A 131 13.00 11.40 -9.61
C LYS A 131 11.54 11.36 -9.13
N GLU A 132 10.61 11.57 -10.05
CA GLU A 132 9.19 11.35 -9.82
C GLU A 132 8.82 9.88 -10.11
N HIS A 133 7.96 9.32 -9.28
CA HIS A 133 7.47 7.95 -9.36
C HIS A 133 5.96 7.92 -9.60
N PRO A 134 5.43 6.91 -10.32
CA PRO A 134 4.01 6.75 -10.50
C PRO A 134 3.25 6.70 -9.17
N PHE A 135 2.11 7.37 -9.13
CA PHE A 135 1.13 7.25 -8.05
C PHE A 135 -0.28 7.35 -8.62
N VAL A 136 -1.27 6.80 -7.89
CA VAL A 136 -2.69 6.92 -8.20
C VAL A 136 -3.48 7.18 -6.92
N GLU A 137 -4.53 7.98 -7.03
CA GLU A 137 -5.55 8.14 -5.99
C GLU A 137 -6.79 7.31 -6.35
N TRP A 138 -7.29 6.52 -5.40
CA TRP A 138 -8.58 5.86 -5.47
C TRP A 138 -9.38 6.09 -4.20
N ASN A 139 -10.47 6.85 -4.30
CA ASN A 139 -11.37 7.16 -3.18
C ASN A 139 -10.62 7.68 -1.94
N GLY A 140 -9.62 8.55 -2.13
CA GLY A 140 -8.80 9.10 -1.05
C GLY A 140 -7.63 8.22 -0.58
N LEU A 141 -7.51 6.98 -1.06
CA LEU A 141 -6.34 6.13 -0.84
C LEU A 141 -5.30 6.38 -1.93
N LEU A 142 -4.07 6.72 -1.54
CA LEU A 142 -2.96 6.95 -2.45
C LEU A 142 -2.11 5.68 -2.55
N PHE A 143 -1.76 5.30 -3.78
CA PHE A 143 -0.91 4.16 -4.07
C PHE A 143 0.29 4.59 -4.91
N SER A 144 1.43 3.94 -4.72
CA SER A 144 2.64 4.19 -5.52
C SER A 144 3.32 2.89 -5.94
N THR A 145 4.12 2.99 -7.00
CA THR A 145 4.89 1.89 -7.60
C THR A 145 6.18 2.45 -8.22
N LEU A 146 7.18 1.63 -8.49
CA LEU A 146 8.38 2.08 -9.21
C LEU A 146 8.27 1.85 -10.71
N ASP A 147 7.66 0.74 -11.12
CA ASP A 147 7.55 0.31 -12.52
C ASP A 147 6.24 -0.43 -12.84
N GLY A 148 5.24 -0.37 -11.96
CA GLY A 148 3.94 -0.97 -12.18
C GLY A 148 3.16 -0.33 -13.33
N THR A 149 2.37 -1.14 -14.00
CA THR A 149 1.47 -0.70 -15.09
C THR A 149 0.01 -0.94 -14.69
N ASN A 150 -0.88 -0.06 -15.14
CA ASN A 150 -2.34 -0.22 -15.15
C ASN A 150 -2.99 -0.52 -13.78
N PHE A 151 -3.21 0.53 -12.98
CA PHE A 151 -3.92 0.42 -11.70
C PHE A 151 -5.42 0.08 -11.87
N ASP A 152 -6.03 0.54 -12.97
CA ASP A 152 -7.49 0.43 -13.19
C ASP A 152 -7.94 -1.03 -13.31
N GLU A 153 -7.12 -1.91 -13.89
CA GLU A 153 -7.42 -3.34 -13.98
C GLU A 153 -7.48 -4.02 -12.60
N LEU A 154 -6.63 -3.61 -11.66
CA LEU A 154 -6.66 -4.10 -10.28
C LEU A 154 -7.90 -3.60 -9.53
N LEU A 155 -8.31 -2.35 -9.79
CA LEU A 155 -9.45 -1.74 -9.13
C LEU A 155 -10.79 -2.28 -9.61
N LYS A 156 -10.90 -2.71 -10.88
CA LYS A 156 -12.18 -3.13 -11.45
C LYS A 156 -12.93 -4.17 -10.61
N PRO A 157 -12.35 -5.34 -10.24
CA PRO A 157 -13.05 -6.32 -9.40
C PRO A 157 -13.39 -5.78 -8.00
N ILE A 158 -12.54 -4.89 -7.45
CA ILE A 158 -12.78 -4.25 -6.15
C ILE A 158 -13.98 -3.29 -6.26
N ALA A 159 -14.01 -2.44 -7.28
CA ALA A 159 -15.09 -1.48 -7.51
C ALA A 159 -16.42 -2.16 -7.83
N GLU A 160 -16.40 -3.28 -8.56
CA GLU A 160 -17.60 -4.09 -8.83
C GLU A 160 -18.19 -4.66 -7.54
N ARG A 161 -17.36 -5.03 -6.56
CA ARG A 161 -17.82 -5.64 -5.31
C ARG A 161 -18.15 -4.62 -4.21
N ILE A 162 -17.25 -3.70 -3.93
CA ILE A 162 -17.34 -2.77 -2.78
C ILE A 162 -17.43 -1.30 -3.19
N GLY A 163 -17.61 -0.99 -4.48
CA GLY A 163 -17.70 0.39 -4.97
C GLY A 163 -18.92 1.19 -4.46
N TRP A 164 -19.88 0.53 -3.82
CA TRP A 164 -21.01 1.17 -3.13
C TRP A 164 -20.62 1.74 -1.76
N MET A 165 -19.51 1.29 -1.17
CA MET A 165 -19.04 1.82 0.11
C MET A 165 -18.61 3.29 -0.07
N PRO A 166 -18.89 4.18 0.89
CA PRO A 166 -18.51 5.59 0.82
C PRO A 166 -17.01 5.77 1.16
N ILE A 167 -16.12 5.02 0.50
CA ILE A 167 -14.67 5.02 0.78
C ILE A 167 -14.10 6.43 0.62
N SER A 168 -14.62 7.22 -0.33
CA SER A 168 -14.20 8.61 -0.54
C SER A 168 -14.53 9.55 0.63
N GLU A 169 -15.41 9.14 1.54
CA GLU A 169 -15.74 9.89 2.77
C GLU A 169 -14.86 9.47 3.95
N PHE A 170 -14.09 8.38 3.81
CA PHE A 170 -13.20 7.91 4.87
C PHE A 170 -12.05 8.89 5.10
N LYS A 171 -11.50 8.84 6.31
CA LYS A 171 -10.35 9.64 6.72
C LYS A 171 -9.41 8.79 7.55
N HIS A 172 -8.12 9.08 7.43
CA HIS A 172 -7.13 8.51 8.34
C HIS A 172 -7.35 9.05 9.75
N ASP A 173 -7.62 8.15 10.70
CA ASP A 173 -7.74 8.45 12.13
C ASP A 173 -6.41 8.07 12.82
N PRO A 174 -5.55 9.04 13.18
CA PRO A 174 -4.28 8.75 13.83
C PRO A 174 -4.45 8.10 15.21
N THR A 175 -5.61 8.23 15.86
CA THR A 175 -5.88 7.59 17.16
C THR A 175 -6.07 6.08 17.04
N ARG A 176 -6.36 5.59 15.82
CA ARG A 176 -6.56 4.17 15.49
C ARG A 176 -5.40 3.56 14.72
N HIS A 177 -4.43 4.35 14.27
CA HIS A 177 -3.21 3.85 13.64
C HIS A 177 -2.43 2.98 14.63
N ARG A 178 -2.01 1.79 14.21
CA ARG A 178 -1.19 0.88 14.99
C ARG A 178 -0.10 0.28 14.11
N GLU A 179 1.09 0.13 14.67
CA GLU A 179 2.24 -0.46 14.01
C GLU A 179 2.83 -1.52 14.95
N TRP A 180 3.19 -2.68 14.39
CA TRP A 180 3.80 -3.78 15.11
C TRP A 180 4.93 -4.37 14.29
N GLU A 181 6.06 -4.63 14.94
CA GLU A 181 7.13 -5.44 14.38
C GLU A 181 6.86 -6.92 14.69
N VAL A 182 6.78 -7.74 13.65
CA VAL A 182 6.53 -9.18 13.76
C VAL A 182 7.71 -9.92 13.16
N GLU A 183 8.38 -10.75 13.97
CA GLU A 183 9.51 -11.58 13.53
C GLU A 183 9.04 -12.78 12.69
N ALA A 184 8.46 -12.51 11.52
CA ALA A 184 7.94 -13.50 10.60
C ALA A 184 8.19 -13.11 9.13
N ASN A 185 8.12 -14.11 8.25
CA ASN A 185 8.08 -13.83 6.81
C ASN A 185 6.72 -13.22 6.44
N TRP A 186 6.72 -12.15 5.64
CA TRP A 186 5.51 -11.46 5.19
C TRP A 186 4.47 -12.40 4.56
N ALA A 187 4.92 -13.43 3.83
CA ALA A 187 4.03 -14.37 3.15
C ALA A 187 3.23 -15.22 4.15
N LEU A 188 3.76 -15.50 5.35
CA LEU A 188 3.00 -16.19 6.40
C LEU A 188 1.87 -15.32 6.95
N TYR A 189 2.11 -14.00 7.06
CA TYR A 189 1.07 -13.07 7.49
C TYR A 189 -0.05 -12.97 6.44
N VAL A 190 0.32 -12.95 5.16
CA VAL A 190 -0.64 -13.00 4.05
C VAL A 190 -1.39 -14.34 4.02
N ASP A 191 -0.70 -15.47 4.12
CA ASP A 191 -1.31 -16.80 4.16
C ASP A 191 -2.33 -16.92 5.30
N ASN A 192 -2.03 -16.35 6.47
CA ASN A 192 -2.96 -16.32 7.61
C ASN A 192 -4.16 -15.41 7.36
N TYR A 193 -3.99 -14.26 6.69
CA TYR A 193 -5.10 -13.38 6.37
C TYR A 193 -6.05 -14.02 5.35
N LEU A 194 -5.52 -14.76 4.37
CA LEU A 194 -6.27 -15.32 3.23
C LEU A 194 -7.09 -16.58 3.56
N GLU A 195 -7.31 -16.89 4.85
CA GLU A 195 -8.15 -17.99 5.30
C GLU A 195 -8.94 -17.65 6.56
N GLY A 196 -10.12 -18.28 6.71
CA GLY A 196 -10.95 -18.16 7.91
C GLY A 196 -10.81 -19.33 8.89
N PHE A 197 -10.01 -20.35 8.57
CA PHE A 197 -9.95 -21.64 9.28
C PHE A 197 -9.53 -21.50 10.74
N HIS A 198 -8.72 -20.49 11.04
CA HIS A 198 -8.28 -20.21 12.41
C HIS A 198 -9.32 -19.42 13.24
N ILE A 199 -10.34 -18.81 12.62
CA ILE A 199 -11.32 -17.94 13.31
C ILE A 199 -11.98 -18.65 14.50
N PRO A 200 -12.54 -19.87 14.37
CA PRO A 200 -13.21 -20.54 15.50
C PRO A 200 -12.29 -20.86 16.68
N TYR A 201 -10.97 -20.88 16.48
CA TYR A 201 -10.00 -21.31 17.48
C TYR A 201 -9.22 -20.16 18.11
N VAL A 202 -9.04 -19.06 17.37
CA VAL A 202 -8.18 -17.94 17.77
C VAL A 202 -8.99 -16.68 18.06
N HIS A 203 -10.12 -16.47 17.36
CA HIS A 203 -10.89 -15.23 17.42
C HIS A 203 -12.30 -15.47 17.95
N GLU A 204 -12.43 -15.73 19.27
CA GLU A 204 -13.72 -16.02 19.92
C GLU A 204 -14.79 -14.96 19.62
N ASP A 205 -14.44 -13.68 19.72
CA ASP A 205 -15.34 -12.56 19.43
C ASP A 205 -15.77 -12.52 17.96
N LEU A 206 -14.84 -12.74 17.02
CA LEU A 206 -15.14 -12.74 15.58
C LEU A 206 -15.97 -13.96 15.17
N HIS A 207 -15.70 -15.11 15.78
CA HIS A 207 -16.45 -16.33 15.53
C HIS A 207 -17.92 -16.20 15.95
N GLY A 208 -18.19 -15.47 17.03
CA GLY A 208 -19.56 -15.21 17.49
C GLY A 208 -20.39 -14.39 16.50
N VAL A 209 -19.75 -13.53 15.70
CA VAL A 209 -20.46 -12.61 14.79
C VAL A 209 -20.56 -13.12 13.36
N LEU A 210 -19.67 -14.03 12.93
CA LEU A 210 -19.65 -14.57 11.58
C LEU A 210 -20.35 -15.94 11.48
N ASP A 211 -21.15 -16.12 10.44
CA ASP A 211 -21.58 -17.44 10.00
C ASP A 211 -20.44 -18.10 9.22
N TYR A 212 -19.59 -18.79 9.99
CA TYR A 212 -18.39 -19.44 9.47
C TYR A 212 -18.68 -20.48 8.38
N ASP A 213 -19.81 -21.19 8.45
CA ASP A 213 -20.17 -22.23 7.46
C ASP A 213 -20.48 -21.63 6.08
N ASN A 214 -20.87 -20.35 6.04
CA ASN A 214 -21.12 -19.59 4.81
C ASN A 214 -20.01 -18.59 4.47
N TYR A 215 -18.86 -18.65 5.17
CA TYR A 215 -17.67 -17.90 4.78
C TYR A 215 -17.17 -18.40 3.42
N SER A 216 -16.86 -17.48 2.50
CA SER A 216 -16.40 -17.85 1.17
C SER A 216 -15.19 -17.05 0.70
N THR A 217 -14.51 -17.60 -0.31
CA THR A 217 -13.34 -16.99 -0.92
C THR A 217 -13.46 -17.11 -2.43
N GLU A 218 -13.25 -16.00 -3.12
CA GLU A 218 -13.25 -15.91 -4.57
C GLU A 218 -11.86 -15.50 -5.06
N LEU A 219 -11.40 -16.17 -6.12
CA LEU A 219 -10.11 -15.89 -6.74
C LEU A 219 -10.32 -15.20 -8.08
N PHE A 220 -9.53 -14.17 -8.34
CA PHE A 220 -9.45 -13.51 -9.63
C PHE A 220 -7.99 -13.22 -9.96
N ASP A 221 -7.72 -12.82 -11.21
CA ASP A 221 -6.34 -12.54 -11.59
C ASP A 221 -5.80 -11.34 -10.78
N GLY A 222 -4.70 -11.57 -10.06
CA GLY A 222 -4.09 -10.56 -9.20
C GLY A 222 -4.75 -10.34 -7.83
N GLY A 223 -5.76 -11.11 -7.42
CA GLY A 223 -6.37 -10.90 -6.11
C GLY A 223 -7.25 -12.03 -5.57
N VAL A 224 -7.62 -11.86 -4.30
CA VAL A 224 -8.49 -12.74 -3.53
C VAL A 224 -9.52 -11.87 -2.83
N LEU A 225 -10.78 -12.26 -2.89
CA LEU A 225 -11.87 -11.66 -2.13
C LEU A 225 -12.37 -12.66 -1.09
N GLN A 226 -12.47 -12.22 0.15
CA GLN A 226 -13.04 -12.99 1.24
C GLN A 226 -14.41 -12.41 1.58
N ILE A 227 -15.41 -13.25 1.81
CA ILE A 227 -16.77 -12.78 2.10
C ILE A 227 -17.20 -13.42 3.42
N GLY A 228 -17.35 -12.57 4.43
CA GLY A 228 -17.85 -12.94 5.75
C GLY A 228 -19.35 -12.70 5.86
N MET A 229 -20.12 -13.75 6.09
CA MET A 229 -21.55 -13.67 6.35
C MET A 229 -21.80 -13.39 7.83
N ALA A 230 -22.79 -12.56 8.15
CA ALA A 230 -23.21 -12.31 9.52
C ALA A 230 -23.96 -13.52 10.06
N SER A 231 -23.72 -13.84 11.33
CA SER A 231 -24.61 -14.70 12.09
C SER A 231 -25.98 -14.04 12.29
N LYS A 232 -27.02 -14.86 12.47
CA LYS A 232 -28.41 -14.36 12.57
C LYS A 232 -28.55 -13.31 13.69
N GLY A 233 -28.95 -12.10 13.30
CA GLY A 233 -29.21 -10.99 14.22
C GLY A 233 -27.97 -10.12 14.53
N GLU A 234 -26.82 -10.46 13.95
CA GLU A 234 -25.61 -9.65 14.03
C GLU A 234 -25.61 -8.52 12.99
N THR A 235 -24.64 -7.62 13.12
CA THR A 235 -24.53 -6.46 12.22
C THR A 235 -24.05 -6.91 10.84
N CYS A 236 -24.78 -6.51 9.81
CA CYS A 236 -24.39 -6.66 8.41
C CYS A 236 -24.49 -5.30 7.69
N PHE A 237 -23.90 -5.23 6.50
CA PHE A 237 -24.01 -4.06 5.63
C PHE A 237 -25.43 -3.88 5.09
N ASP A 238 -25.88 -2.63 4.98
CA ASP A 238 -27.08 -2.27 4.22
C ASP A 238 -26.69 -2.13 2.73
N LEU A 239 -26.76 -3.24 2.01
CA LEU A 239 -26.30 -3.32 0.62
C LEU A 239 -27.32 -2.69 -0.33
N PRO A 240 -26.90 -1.88 -1.32
CA PRO A 240 -27.82 -1.34 -2.32
C PRO A 240 -28.26 -2.40 -3.33
N GLU A 241 -29.41 -2.19 -4.00
CA GLU A 241 -29.92 -3.09 -5.05
C GLU A 241 -28.96 -3.33 -6.21
N SER A 242 -28.02 -2.41 -6.44
CA SER A 242 -26.98 -2.54 -7.47
C SER A 242 -25.84 -3.47 -7.07
N SER A 243 -25.72 -3.83 -5.79
CA SER A 243 -24.67 -4.74 -5.31
C SER A 243 -24.93 -6.16 -5.83
N PRO A 244 -23.90 -6.90 -6.28
CA PRO A 244 -24.05 -8.32 -6.60
C PRO A 244 -24.48 -9.15 -5.38
N ASP A 245 -24.24 -8.65 -4.16
CA ASP A 245 -24.60 -9.33 -2.91
C ASP A 245 -25.92 -8.83 -2.30
N TYR A 246 -26.71 -8.05 -3.04
CA TYR A 246 -27.97 -7.52 -2.52
C TYR A 246 -28.89 -8.62 -1.96
N GLY A 247 -29.41 -8.39 -0.75
CA GLY A 247 -30.26 -9.34 -0.03
C GLY A 247 -29.52 -10.41 0.77
N GLN A 248 -28.18 -10.41 0.76
CA GLN A 248 -27.35 -11.25 1.63
C GLN A 248 -26.98 -10.51 2.92
N GLU A 249 -26.80 -11.25 4.01
CA GLU A 249 -26.38 -10.71 5.32
C GLU A 249 -24.84 -10.61 5.38
N ILE A 250 -24.22 -9.77 4.55
CA ILE A 250 -22.75 -9.63 4.49
C ILE A 250 -22.24 -8.80 5.68
N ALA A 251 -21.32 -9.33 6.47
CA ALA A 251 -20.67 -8.64 7.58
C ALA A 251 -19.29 -8.05 7.21
N ALA A 252 -18.58 -8.68 6.29
CA ALA A 252 -17.22 -8.28 5.91
C ALA A 252 -16.88 -8.67 4.46
N TYR A 253 -16.02 -7.87 3.84
CA TYR A 253 -15.31 -8.15 2.58
C TYR A 253 -13.79 -8.09 2.83
#